data_AF-A0A167IX12-F1
#
_entry.id   AF-A0A167IX12-F1
#
_cell.length_a   1.000
_cell.length_b   1.000
_cell.length_c   1.000
_cell.angle_alpha   90.00
_cell.angle_beta   90.00
_cell.angle_gamma   90.00
#
_symmetry.space_group_name_H-M   'P 1'
#
loop_
_entity.id
_entity.type
_entity.pdbx_description
1 polymer ?
#
loop_
_entity_poly.entity_id
_entity_poly.type
_entity_poly.pdbx_seq_one_letter_code
_entity_poly.pdbx_strand_id
1 'polypeptide(L)'
;MALKPTTTAQDAYVEMFERHHSQAHNELIDKLNEVALKLYSISMDKHYLRDAILLEVSKALMETKKYFRSLESNTPRNHETEGKLVMLWGLAAAPLSMLDKELGILCELEDENWLHPDGWTNEEIIEFGEKLDLISRTFMRLSFPVSVWH
;
A
#
# COMPACT_ATOMS: atom_id res chain seq x y z
N MET A 1 42.49 -19.92 -7.71
CA MET A 1 41.43 -19.13 -8.37
C MET A 1 40.11 -19.71 -7.88
N ALA A 2 39.42 -19.06 -6.93
CA ALA A 2 38.19 -19.59 -6.36
C ALA A 2 37.05 -19.35 -7.36
N LEU A 3 36.41 -20.43 -7.81
CA LEU A 3 35.18 -20.36 -8.59
C LEU A 3 34.11 -19.71 -7.70
N LYS A 4 33.60 -18.54 -8.13
CA LYS A 4 32.43 -17.94 -7.49
C LYS A 4 31.27 -18.92 -7.60
N PRO A 5 30.42 -19.08 -6.57
CA PRO A 5 29.27 -19.96 -6.65
C PRO A 5 28.37 -19.51 -7.80
N THR A 6 28.08 -20.44 -8.70
CA THR A 6 27.15 -20.23 -9.82
C THR A 6 25.75 -20.15 -9.23
N THR A 7 25.14 -18.96 -9.27
CA THR A 7 23.73 -18.74 -8.93
C THR A 7 22.88 -19.77 -9.70
N THR A 8 22.14 -20.63 -8.99
CA THR A 8 21.31 -21.63 -9.65
C THR A 8 20.09 -20.97 -10.30
N ALA A 9 19.46 -21.64 -11.27
CA ALA A 9 18.23 -21.13 -11.89
C ALA A 9 17.11 -20.89 -10.87
N GLN A 10 17.13 -21.62 -9.75
CA GLN A 10 16.20 -21.46 -8.64
C GLN A 10 16.52 -20.21 -7.81
N ASP A 11 17.80 -19.94 -7.53
CA ASP A 11 18.23 -18.70 -6.87
C ASP A 11 17.94 -17.47 -7.74
N ALA A 12 18.13 -17.56 -9.05
CA ALA A 12 17.80 -16.49 -9.99
C ALA A 12 16.27 -16.26 -10.10
N TYR A 13 15.47 -17.32 -10.00
CA TYR A 13 14.01 -17.22 -9.98
C TYR A 13 13.54 -16.56 -8.69
N VAL A 14 14.11 -16.95 -7.54
CA VAL A 14 13.85 -16.33 -6.23
C VAL A 14 14.26 -14.85 -6.25
N GLU A 15 15.46 -14.50 -6.69
CA GLU A 15 15.91 -13.10 -6.79
C GLU A 15 15.03 -12.26 -7.74
N MET A 16 14.61 -12.84 -8.87
CA MET A 16 13.76 -12.14 -9.84
C MET A 16 12.34 -11.95 -9.30
N PHE A 17 11.80 -12.94 -8.59
CA PHE A 17 10.53 -12.86 -7.90
C PHE A 17 10.61 -11.82 -6.77
N GLU A 18 11.60 -11.90 -5.87
CA GLU A 18 11.84 -10.94 -4.78
C GLU A 18 11.95 -9.48 -5.29
N ARG A 19 12.63 -9.25 -6.42
CA ARG A 19 12.72 -7.90 -7.05
C ARG A 19 11.38 -7.33 -7.50
N HIS A 20 10.48 -8.16 -8.06
CA HIS A 20 9.18 -7.69 -8.53
C HIS A 20 8.25 -7.32 -7.37
N HIS A 21 8.35 -7.97 -6.20
CA HIS A 21 7.55 -7.62 -5.02
C HIS A 21 8.01 -6.34 -4.35
N SER A 22 9.34 -6.10 -4.35
CA SER A 22 9.91 -4.88 -3.78
C SER A 22 9.49 -3.60 -4.55
N GLN A 23 9.13 -3.73 -5.82
CA GLN A 23 8.69 -2.60 -6.65
C GLN A 23 7.22 -2.20 -6.42
N ALA A 24 6.31 -3.18 -6.29
CA ALA A 24 4.88 -2.92 -6.22
C ALA A 24 4.46 -2.11 -4.97
N HIS A 25 5.08 -2.39 -3.81
CA HIS A 25 4.74 -1.68 -2.57
C HIS A 25 5.25 -0.23 -2.56
N ASN A 26 6.40 0.04 -3.18
CA ASN A 26 6.91 1.40 -3.36
C ASN A 26 6.03 2.17 -4.34
N GLU A 27 5.63 1.53 -5.44
CA GLU A 27 4.72 2.13 -6.41
C GLU A 27 3.36 2.51 -5.79
N LEU A 28 2.80 1.66 -4.91
CA LEU A 28 1.59 1.99 -4.17
C LEU A 28 1.76 3.28 -3.35
N ILE A 29 2.84 3.36 -2.57
CA ILE A 29 3.10 4.53 -1.70
C ILE A 29 3.31 5.79 -2.54
N ASP A 30 4.06 5.72 -3.63
CA ASP A 30 4.33 6.85 -4.51
C ASP A 30 3.03 7.36 -5.16
N LYS A 31 2.22 6.46 -5.72
CA LYS A 31 0.92 6.83 -6.31
C LYS A 31 -0.06 7.37 -5.28
N LEU A 32 -0.07 6.85 -4.05
CA LEU A 32 -0.88 7.40 -2.96
C LEU A 32 -0.44 8.82 -2.57
N ASN A 33 0.86 9.10 -2.57
CA ASN A 33 1.37 10.45 -2.35
C ASN A 33 0.91 11.41 -3.46
N GLU A 34 0.99 10.98 -4.73
CA GLU A 34 0.51 11.78 -5.86
C GLU A 34 -1.00 12.07 -5.75
N VAL A 35 -1.80 11.07 -5.39
CA VAL A 35 -3.23 11.25 -5.14
C VAL A 35 -3.47 12.21 -3.98
N ALA A 36 -2.74 12.08 -2.87
CA ALA A 36 -2.88 13.01 -1.74
C ALA A 36 -2.67 14.48 -2.16
N LEU A 37 -1.72 14.76 -3.06
CA LEU A 37 -1.53 16.09 -3.64
C LEU A 37 -2.72 16.53 -4.50
N LYS A 38 -3.24 15.64 -5.35
CA LYS A 38 -4.42 15.91 -6.20
C LYS A 38 -5.65 16.21 -5.35
N LEU A 39 -5.85 15.52 -4.23
CA LEU A 39 -6.99 15.71 -3.31
C LEU A 39 -7.09 17.13 -2.72
N TYR A 40 -5.97 17.85 -2.56
CA TYR A 40 -5.98 19.26 -2.14
C TYR A 40 -6.59 20.20 -3.17
N SER A 41 -6.54 19.82 -4.45
CA SER A 41 -6.94 20.66 -5.59
C SER A 41 -8.32 20.32 -6.15
N ILE A 42 -9.02 19.33 -5.57
CA ILE A 42 -10.36 18.94 -6.00
C ILE A 42 -11.32 20.10 -5.74
N SER A 43 -12.11 20.45 -6.75
CA SER A 43 -13.12 21.50 -6.68
C SER A 43 -14.29 21.12 -5.76
N MET A 44 -14.93 22.13 -5.16
CA MET A 44 -16.03 21.94 -4.17
C MET A 44 -17.17 21.05 -4.68
N ASP A 45 -17.51 21.12 -5.97
CA ASP A 45 -18.54 20.31 -6.63
C ASP A 45 -18.21 18.81 -6.69
N LYS A 46 -16.93 18.46 -6.49
CA LYS A 46 -16.41 17.09 -6.48
C LYS A 46 -15.96 16.63 -5.09
N HIS A 47 -16.34 17.34 -4.02
CA HIS A 47 -16.00 16.92 -2.66
C HIS A 47 -16.55 15.54 -2.28
N TYR A 48 -17.68 15.12 -2.85
CA TYR A 48 -18.18 13.76 -2.64
C TYR A 48 -17.15 12.69 -3.07
N LEU A 49 -16.41 12.93 -4.16
CA LEU A 49 -15.36 12.03 -4.64
C LEU A 49 -14.15 12.07 -3.71
N ARG A 50 -13.73 13.27 -3.31
CA ARG A 50 -12.66 13.47 -2.34
C ARG A 50 -12.94 12.72 -1.04
N ASP A 51 -14.14 12.88 -0.49
CA ASP A 51 -14.52 12.30 0.79
C ASP A 51 -14.65 10.77 0.69
N ALA A 52 -15.15 10.24 -0.45
CA ALA A 52 -15.17 8.81 -0.72
C ALA A 52 -13.74 8.22 -0.77
N ILE A 53 -12.81 8.86 -1.48
CA ILE A 53 -11.39 8.43 -1.54
C ILE A 53 -10.79 8.47 -0.13
N LEU A 54 -10.95 9.57 0.60
CA LEU A 54 -10.39 9.70 1.94
C LEU A 54 -10.93 8.64 2.90
N LEU A 55 -12.22 8.35 2.84
CA LEU A 55 -12.84 7.35 3.69
C LEU A 55 -12.31 5.94 3.41
N GLU A 56 -12.39 5.48 2.16
CA GLU A 56 -12.05 4.10 1.82
C GLU A 56 -10.55 3.83 1.91
N VAL A 57 -9.72 4.76 1.43
CA VAL A 57 -8.25 4.64 1.54
C VAL A 57 -7.79 4.68 2.99
N SER A 58 -8.39 5.53 3.84
CA SER A 58 -8.02 5.57 5.26
C SER A 58 -8.34 4.25 5.97
N LYS A 59 -9.49 3.62 5.68
CA LYS A 59 -9.82 2.30 6.24
C LYS A 59 -8.79 1.25 5.80
N ALA A 60 -8.48 1.20 4.52
CA ALA A 60 -7.54 0.25 3.95
C ALA A 60 -6.13 0.42 4.54
N LEU A 61 -5.62 1.65 4.59
CA LEU A 61 -4.34 1.99 5.21
C LEU A 61 -4.28 1.65 6.69
N MET A 62 -5.34 1.95 7.46
CA MET A 62 -5.39 1.66 8.89
C MET A 62 -5.31 0.16 9.18
N GLU A 63 -6.05 -0.66 8.44
CA GLU A 63 -6.00 -2.12 8.62
C GLU A 63 -4.68 -2.70 8.10
N THR A 64 -4.15 -2.20 6.99
CA THR A 64 -2.85 -2.62 6.44
C THR A 64 -1.73 -2.35 7.45
N LYS A 65 -1.73 -1.16 8.06
CA LYS A 65 -0.75 -0.80 9.10
C LYS A 65 -0.83 -1.73 10.31
N LYS A 66 -2.03 -2.10 10.75
CA LYS A 66 -2.20 -3.05 11.88
C LYS A 66 -1.63 -4.42 11.53
N TYR A 67 -1.88 -4.88 10.32
CA TYR A 67 -1.37 -6.15 9.83
C TYR A 67 0.17 -6.15 9.81
N PHE A 68 0.82 -5.15 9.20
CA PHE A 68 2.28 -5.08 9.15
C PHE A 68 2.93 -4.94 10.54
N ARG A 69 2.34 -4.16 11.47
CA ARG A 69 2.80 -4.13 12.87
C ARG A 69 2.72 -5.47 13.58
N SER A 70 1.72 -6.30 13.23
CA SER A 70 1.61 -7.65 13.80
C SER A 70 2.73 -8.56 13.29
N LEU A 71 3.11 -8.41 12.01
CA LEU A 71 4.23 -9.14 11.41
C LEU A 71 5.58 -8.72 11.99
N GLU A 72 5.80 -7.43 12.24
CA GLU A 72 6.99 -6.91 12.95
C GLU A 72 7.18 -7.59 14.32
N SER A 73 6.07 -8.00 14.96
CA SER A 73 6.08 -8.70 16.25
C SER A 73 6.29 -10.22 16.12
N ASN A 74 6.72 -10.73 14.95
CA ASN A 74 6.81 -12.15 14.60
C ASN A 74 5.48 -12.92 14.73
N THR A 75 4.35 -12.24 14.62
CA THR A 75 3.04 -12.91 14.57
C THR A 75 2.93 -13.64 13.23
N PRO A 76 2.45 -14.90 13.20
CA PRO A 76 2.21 -15.59 11.94
C PRO A 76 1.18 -14.84 11.10
N ARG A 77 1.24 -15.06 9.78
CA ARG A 77 0.27 -14.54 8.82
C ARG A 77 -1.15 -14.91 9.23
N ASN A 78 -2.08 -14.00 8.95
CA ASN A 78 -3.51 -14.19 9.20
C ASN A 78 -4.26 -14.01 7.88
N HIS A 79 -4.65 -15.13 7.27
CA HIS A 79 -5.35 -15.16 5.99
C HIS A 79 -6.73 -14.47 6.03
N GLU A 80 -7.40 -14.45 7.18
CA GLU A 80 -8.65 -13.71 7.33
C GLU A 80 -8.40 -12.20 7.24
N THR A 81 -7.35 -11.72 7.91
CA THR A 81 -6.92 -10.32 7.80
C THR A 81 -6.52 -9.98 6.37
N GLU A 82 -5.76 -10.84 5.70
CA GLU A 82 -5.34 -10.64 4.31
C GLU A 82 -6.54 -10.54 3.36
N GLY A 83 -7.51 -11.46 3.47
CA GLY A 83 -8.74 -11.38 2.68
C GLY A 83 -9.55 -10.11 2.96
N LYS A 84 -9.55 -9.64 4.20
CA LYS A 84 -10.16 -8.34 4.55
C LYS A 84 -9.41 -7.18 3.91
N LEU A 85 -8.08 -7.19 3.87
CA LEU A 85 -7.30 -6.14 3.22
C LEU A 85 -7.60 -6.08 1.72
N VAL A 86 -7.59 -7.23 1.05
CA VAL A 86 -8.00 -7.36 -0.35
C VAL A 86 -9.36 -6.68 -0.61
N MET A 87 -10.37 -7.02 0.19
CA MET A 87 -11.70 -6.41 0.07
C MET A 87 -11.64 -4.88 0.26
N LEU A 88 -10.92 -4.38 1.27
CA LEU A 88 -10.85 -2.94 1.56
C LEU A 88 -10.17 -2.16 0.44
N TRP A 89 -9.12 -2.71 -0.16
CA TRP A 89 -8.42 -2.09 -1.27
C TRP A 89 -9.21 -2.15 -2.58
N GLY A 90 -9.94 -3.25 -2.82
CA GLY A 90 -10.92 -3.32 -3.91
C GLY A 90 -12.04 -2.28 -3.77
N LEU A 91 -12.52 -2.00 -2.55
CA LEU A 91 -13.48 -0.91 -2.30
C LEU A 91 -12.88 0.47 -2.55
N ALA A 92 -11.61 0.68 -2.21
CA ALA A 92 -10.88 1.92 -2.47
C ALA A 92 -10.58 2.14 -3.97
N ALA A 93 -10.40 1.05 -4.73
CA ALA A 93 -10.05 1.09 -6.16
C ALA A 93 -11.07 1.86 -7.01
N ALA A 94 -12.37 1.69 -6.74
CA ALA A 94 -13.44 2.31 -7.52
C ALA A 94 -13.38 3.86 -7.50
N PRO A 95 -13.41 4.55 -6.34
CA PRO A 95 -13.27 6.00 -6.31
C PRO A 95 -11.86 6.46 -6.71
N LEU A 96 -10.80 5.70 -6.40
CA LEU A 96 -9.44 6.02 -6.84
C LEU A 96 -9.34 6.06 -8.37
N SER A 97 -9.94 5.11 -9.08
CA SER A 97 -9.92 5.03 -10.55
C SER A 97 -10.48 6.27 -11.24
N MET A 98 -11.36 7.03 -10.57
CA MET A 98 -11.93 8.27 -11.10
C MET A 98 -10.93 9.45 -11.05
N LEU A 99 -9.89 9.34 -10.22
CA LEU A 99 -8.84 10.35 -10.05
C LEU A 99 -7.49 9.90 -10.64
N ASP A 100 -7.17 8.62 -10.48
CA ASP A 100 -5.96 7.97 -10.94
C ASP A 100 -6.27 6.52 -11.33
N LYS A 101 -6.40 6.28 -12.64
CA LYS A 101 -6.82 4.97 -13.17
C LYS A 101 -5.80 3.88 -12.88
N GLU A 102 -4.51 4.21 -12.91
CA GLU A 102 -3.44 3.24 -12.67
C GLU A 102 -3.40 2.81 -11.20
N LEU A 103 -3.53 3.75 -10.27
CA LEU A 103 -3.64 3.43 -8.86
C LEU A 103 -4.91 2.61 -8.55
N GLY A 104 -6.02 2.94 -9.20
CA GLY A 104 -7.24 2.14 -9.10
C GLY A 104 -7.02 0.68 -9.47
N ILE A 105 -6.36 0.42 -10.61
CA ILE A 105 -5.99 -0.93 -11.05
C ILE A 105 -5.05 -1.59 -10.03
N LEU A 106 -4.02 -0.88 -9.56
CA LEU A 106 -3.07 -1.40 -8.56
C LEU A 106 -3.76 -1.82 -7.25
N CYS A 107 -4.84 -1.14 -6.85
CA CYS A 107 -5.62 -1.49 -5.67
C CYS A 107 -6.61 -2.65 -5.90
N GLU A 108 -6.99 -2.93 -7.15
CA GLU A 108 -7.92 -4.02 -7.52
C GLU A 108 -7.21 -5.36 -7.77
N LEU A 109 -5.94 -5.32 -8.18
CA LEU A 109 -5.16 -6.52 -8.47
C LEU A 109 -4.80 -7.27 -7.17
N GLU A 110 -5.61 -8.29 -6.84
CA GLU A 110 -5.42 -9.20 -5.69
C GLU A 110 -4.08 -9.95 -5.73
N ASP A 111 -3.61 -10.31 -6.93
CA ASP A 111 -2.45 -11.19 -7.12
C ASP A 111 -1.08 -10.46 -7.10
N GLU A 112 -1.05 -9.13 -7.00
CA GLU A 112 0.20 -8.35 -7.14
C GLU A 112 0.70 -7.75 -5.81
N ASN A 113 1.35 -8.63 -5.05
CA ASN A 113 2.66 -8.43 -4.39
C ASN A 113 2.85 -7.56 -3.14
N TRP A 114 2.01 -6.57 -2.81
CA TRP A 114 2.25 -5.74 -1.61
C TRP A 114 1.40 -6.15 -0.39
N LEU A 115 0.30 -6.89 -0.60
CA LEU A 115 -0.50 -7.51 0.47
C LEU A 115 0.03 -8.87 0.92
N HIS A 116 0.96 -9.43 0.16
CA HIS A 116 1.53 -10.74 0.39
C HIS A 116 3.02 -10.58 0.72
N PRO A 117 3.37 -10.40 2.01
CA PRO A 117 4.76 -10.29 2.45
C PRO A 117 5.52 -11.63 2.39
N ASP A 118 5.05 -12.58 1.58
CA ASP A 118 5.78 -13.82 1.33
C ASP A 118 7.11 -13.50 0.68
N GLY A 119 8.19 -13.95 1.31
CA GLY A 119 9.55 -13.66 0.87
C GLY A 119 10.08 -12.29 1.29
N TRP A 120 9.33 -11.49 2.05
CA TRP A 120 9.84 -10.21 2.56
C TRP A 120 10.77 -10.45 3.75
N THR A 121 11.86 -9.71 3.76
CA THR A 121 12.74 -9.61 4.92
C THR A 121 12.07 -8.83 6.05
N ASN A 122 12.54 -9.01 7.27
CA ASN A 122 12.04 -8.22 8.41
C ASN A 122 12.30 -6.73 8.19
N GLU A 123 13.43 -6.39 7.56
CA GLU A 123 13.79 -5.02 7.20
C GLU A 123 12.78 -4.40 6.24
N GLU A 124 12.33 -5.14 5.21
CA GLU A 124 11.30 -4.67 4.28
C GLU A 124 9.93 -4.50 4.95
N ILE A 125 9.56 -5.42 5.86
CA ILE A 125 8.33 -5.30 6.66
C ILE A 125 8.35 -4.02 7.49
N ILE A 126 9.47 -3.74 8.16
CA ILE A 126 9.64 -2.53 8.99
C ILE A 126 9.63 -1.27 8.11
N GLU A 127 10.41 -1.24 7.02
CA GLU A 127 10.49 -0.10 6.11
C GLU A 127 9.11 0.24 5.52
N PHE A 128 8.37 -0.78 5.09
CA PHE A 128 7.02 -0.57 4.57
C PHE A 128 6.05 -0.13 5.67
N GLY A 129 6.17 -0.66 6.89
CA GLY A 129 5.42 -0.21 8.07
C GLY A 129 5.59 1.29 8.35
N GLU A 130 6.82 1.80 8.23
CA GLU A 130 7.12 3.23 8.37
C GLU A 130 6.47 4.08 7.25
N LYS A 131 6.57 3.64 5.99
CA LYS A 131 5.92 4.29 4.84
C LYS A 131 4.41 4.32 4.98
N LEU A 132 3.81 3.21 5.41
CA LEU A 132 2.37 3.10 5.71
C LEU A 132 1.94 4.08 6.80
N ASP A 133 2.72 4.25 7.86
CA ASP A 133 2.40 5.20 8.93
C ASP A 133 2.41 6.65 8.42
N LEU A 134 3.40 7.02 7.59
CA LEU A 134 3.51 8.35 7.01
C LEU A 134 2.32 8.67 6.08
N ILE A 135 1.99 7.78 5.15
CA ILE A 135 0.89 8.02 4.21
C ILE A 135 -0.47 7.97 4.93
N SER A 136 -0.63 7.10 5.94
CA SER A 136 -1.84 7.06 6.79
C SER A 136 -2.08 8.40 7.49
N ARG A 137 -1.02 9.00 8.05
CA ARG A 137 -1.11 10.33 8.68
C ARG A 137 -1.50 11.39 7.65
N THR A 138 -1.00 11.31 6.42
CA THR A 138 -1.34 12.25 5.35
C THR A 138 -2.82 12.17 4.97
N PHE A 139 -3.37 10.97 4.79
CA PHE A 139 -4.80 10.80 4.51
C PHE A 139 -5.68 11.20 5.69
N MET A 140 -5.27 10.87 6.92
CA MET A 140 -5.94 11.34 8.14
C MET A 140 -5.94 12.87 8.22
N ARG A 141 -4.81 13.52 7.89
CA ARG A 141 -4.66 14.97 7.80
C ARG A 141 -5.69 15.55 6.82
N LEU A 142 -5.78 14.98 5.63
CA LEU A 142 -6.73 15.42 4.61
C LEU A 142 -8.20 15.26 5.04
N SER A 143 -8.51 14.31 5.93
CA SER A 143 -9.88 14.10 6.41
C SER A 143 -10.40 15.18 7.38
N PHE A 144 -9.53 15.97 8.02
CA PHE A 144 -9.96 17.05 8.89
C PHE A 144 -10.21 18.37 8.14
N PRO A 145 -11.19 19.18 8.58
CA PRO A 145 -11.39 20.52 8.04
C PRO A 145 -10.12 21.38 8.15
N VAL A 146 -9.92 22.28 7.17
CA VAL A 146 -8.77 23.21 7.13
C VAL A 146 -8.74 24.17 8.35
N SER A 147 -9.82 24.27 9.12
CA SER A 147 -9.90 25.09 10.34
C SER A 147 -9.25 24.47 11.59
N VAL A 148 -8.83 23.20 11.56
CA VAL A 148 -8.25 22.49 12.72
C VAL A 148 -6.70 22.51 12.69
N TRP A 149 -6.10 23.24 11.74
CA TRP A 149 -4.65 23.27 11.48
C TRP A 149 -3.92 24.45 12.16
N HIS A 150 -4.56 25.11 13.12
CA HIS A 150 -4.06 26.31 13.81
C HIS A 150 -3.78 26.02 15.28
#